data_AF-A0A1H3YG13-F1
#
_entry.id   AF-A0A1H3YG13-F1
#
_cell.length_a   1.000
_cell.length_b   1.000
_cell.length_c   1.000
_cell.angle_alpha   90.00
_cell.angle_beta   90.00
_cell.angle_gamma   90.00
#
_symmetry.space_group_name_H-M   'P 1'
#
loop_
_entity.id
_entity.type
_entity.pdbx_description
1 polymer ?
#
loop_
_entity_poly.entity_id
_entity_poly.type
_entity_poly.pdbx_seq_one_letter_code
_entity_poly.pdbx_strand_id
1 'polypeptide(L)'
;MSGYESGVPSLGGEHLGNNGDFKFDNIKFVPVDFANEMNKGHIQPFDILIVKDGATTAKTSIVRSSFPYKKAVINEHLFRCKVSRHVSAEYIFYFLWSSVGRQEILKDFRGAAQGGISKEFVKKVSIPLAPLEQQKLIVSKIEELFSHIDAGVEGLKQTKAKLQQYRQSVLKDAVTGKLTEKWRELNTDKLEPSDKLLDRILAERRENWEREQLKAFAKKGSLPKDEKWKEKYREPTEPSWAGLTKLPIGWAWMTIEQLAADIPRSIQSGPFGSNLKHSEFTDKGKLVIGIDNVREGFFSKGSDNRISDEKFEELKKYMARPGDVLITVMATVGRTCVVPADIEPAIITKHVYRISIDQKLALPDFVNMYLWGAADAKKQFFGQVIGQTRPGLNGGIIRKVCIPIPSIEEQREIFNAVDSKQVSIDRLEAEISSKLNMVSKLKSSILTKAFAGELVPNDSQQTASELLERIKVEKQQLVKKAKSKPKKEKKVTTGRKSLESVLKAVKEPISPEELMQLAEFSLVEIEEFYIELAALSEQLEKFMPAKEQLKSWPYEKNASLQLKLKD
;
A
#
# COMPACT_ATOMS: atom_id res chain seq x y z
N MET A 1 8.34 5.61 25.33
CA MET A 1 7.12 5.85 26.13
C MET A 1 5.96 5.26 25.38
N SER A 2 5.33 4.23 25.95
CA SER A 2 4.11 3.61 25.43
C SER A 2 3.00 4.66 25.37
N GLY A 3 2.43 4.90 24.19
CA GLY A 3 1.28 5.79 24.03
C GLY A 3 0.03 5.16 24.63
N TYR A 4 -0.91 5.98 25.10
CA TYR A 4 -2.24 5.50 25.48
C TYR A 4 -2.97 4.98 24.24
N GLU A 5 -3.61 3.82 24.34
CA GLU A 5 -4.38 3.20 23.24
C GLU A 5 -5.78 3.83 23.05
N SER A 6 -6.25 4.63 24.02
CA SER A 6 -7.53 5.34 23.97
C SER A 6 -7.49 6.66 24.76
N GLY A 7 -8.38 7.60 24.45
CA GLY A 7 -8.46 8.92 25.09
C GLY A 7 -8.80 10.05 24.12
N VAL A 8 -8.31 11.27 24.40
CA VAL A 8 -8.41 12.40 23.48
C VAL A 8 -7.23 12.39 22.51
N PRO A 9 -7.46 12.41 21.19
CA PRO A 9 -6.37 12.39 20.21
C PRO A 9 -5.49 13.64 20.31
N SER A 10 -4.18 13.41 20.23
CA SER A 10 -3.13 14.42 20.26
C SER A 10 -2.40 14.46 18.93
N LEU A 11 -2.56 15.58 18.21
CA LEU A 11 -1.99 15.77 16.88
C LEU A 11 -0.59 16.40 16.97
N GLY A 12 0.29 15.91 16.12
CA GLY A 12 1.65 16.40 15.86
C GLY A 12 1.91 16.59 14.37
N GLY A 13 3.12 17.02 14.01
CA GLY A 13 3.47 17.32 12.61
C GLY A 13 3.36 16.13 11.65
N GLU A 14 3.52 14.91 12.15
CA GLU A 14 3.35 13.67 11.41
C GLU A 14 1.90 13.43 10.95
N HIS A 15 0.92 14.04 11.64
CA HIS A 15 -0.50 13.87 11.37
C HIS A 15 -1.03 14.86 10.31
N LEU A 16 -0.26 15.89 9.95
CA LEU A 16 -0.65 16.79 8.88
C LEU A 16 -0.28 16.17 7.53
N GLY A 17 -1.25 16.06 6.63
CA GLY A 17 -1.07 15.58 5.27
C GLY A 17 -0.45 16.63 4.34
N ASN A 18 0.09 16.19 3.20
CA ASN A 18 0.66 17.11 2.22
C ASN A 18 -0.41 17.88 1.43
N ASN A 19 -1.65 17.38 1.44
CA ASN A 19 -2.77 17.96 0.72
C ASN A 19 -3.64 18.88 1.62
N GLY A 20 -3.13 19.20 2.81
CA GLY A 20 -3.84 19.97 3.84
C GLY A 20 -4.93 19.20 4.57
N ASP A 21 -4.97 17.88 4.36
CA ASP A 21 -5.75 16.88 5.08
C ASP A 21 -5.01 16.39 6.35
N PHE A 22 -5.59 15.39 7.00
CA PHE A 22 -5.02 14.74 8.18
C PHE A 22 -4.77 13.25 7.92
N LYS A 23 -3.70 12.73 8.51
CA LYS A 23 -3.34 11.30 8.52
C LYS A 23 -3.40 10.77 9.94
N PHE A 24 -4.06 9.63 10.12
CA PHE A 24 -4.32 9.06 11.45
C PHE A 24 -3.68 7.69 11.66
N ASP A 25 -2.80 7.24 10.75
CA ASP A 25 -2.20 5.91 10.74
C ASP A 25 -1.44 5.56 12.04
N ASN A 26 -1.03 6.56 12.83
CA ASN A 26 -0.34 6.40 14.12
C ASN A 26 -0.80 7.44 15.15
N ILE A 27 -2.10 7.67 15.26
CA ILE A 27 -2.64 8.68 16.17
C ILE A 27 -2.31 8.37 17.62
N LYS A 28 -1.81 9.38 18.35
CA LYS A 28 -1.50 9.27 19.79
C LYS A 28 -2.69 9.78 20.59
N PHE A 29 -2.94 9.17 21.74
CA PHE A 29 -3.97 9.63 22.67
C PHE A 29 -3.36 10.17 23.95
N VAL A 30 -4.06 11.12 24.57
CA VAL A 30 -3.82 11.58 25.94
C VAL A 30 -5.04 11.26 26.81
N PRO A 31 -4.88 11.06 28.13
CA PRO A 31 -6.00 10.85 29.05
C PRO A 31 -7.01 12.00 28.96
N VAL A 32 -8.29 11.68 29.14
CA VAL A 32 -9.39 12.65 29.06
C VAL A 32 -9.23 13.75 30.11
N ASP A 33 -8.86 13.38 31.34
CA ASP A 33 -8.66 14.34 32.43
C ASP A 33 -7.50 15.30 32.12
N PHE A 34 -6.39 14.78 31.61
CA PHE A 34 -5.26 15.60 31.16
C PHE A 34 -5.69 16.59 30.07
N ALA A 35 -6.44 16.13 29.06
CA ALA A 35 -6.95 17.01 28.02
C ALA A 35 -7.92 18.07 28.58
N ASN A 36 -8.79 17.72 29.52
CA ASN A 36 -9.71 18.66 30.16
C ASN A 36 -8.96 19.74 30.98
N GLU A 37 -7.83 19.39 31.60
CA GLU A 37 -6.97 20.33 32.33
C GLU A 37 -6.12 21.23 31.41
N MET A 38 -5.93 20.85 30.13
CA MET A 38 -5.18 21.66 29.17
C MET A 38 -5.89 22.99 28.91
N ASN A 39 -5.24 24.09 29.31
CA ASN A 39 -5.73 25.45 29.08
C ASN A 39 -5.54 25.94 27.62
N LYS A 40 -4.77 25.21 26.80
CA LYS A 40 -4.40 25.56 25.41
C LYS A 40 -4.28 24.28 24.59
N GLY A 41 -4.36 24.38 23.26
CA GLY A 41 -4.09 23.26 22.35
C GLY A 41 -5.33 22.49 21.89
N HIS A 42 -6.51 22.70 22.50
CA HIS A 42 -7.78 22.19 21.98
C HIS A 42 -8.05 22.69 20.57
N ILE A 43 -8.31 21.81 19.61
CA ILE A 43 -8.66 22.26 18.25
C ILE A 43 -10.17 22.42 18.10
N GLN A 44 -10.56 23.41 17.30
CA GLN A 44 -11.95 23.71 16.95
C GLN A 44 -12.11 23.62 15.43
N PRO A 45 -13.35 23.41 14.93
CA PRO A 45 -13.64 23.57 13.52
C PRO A 45 -13.11 24.92 13.00
N PHE A 46 -12.51 24.88 11.82
CA PHE A 46 -11.85 25.98 11.10
C PHE A 46 -10.57 26.53 11.73
N ASP A 47 -10.01 25.86 12.75
CA ASP A 47 -8.64 26.13 13.16
C ASP A 47 -7.66 25.68 12.06
N ILE A 48 -6.65 26.51 11.80
CA ILE A 48 -5.56 26.20 10.87
C ILE A 48 -4.38 25.70 11.71
N LEU A 49 -3.86 24.52 11.38
CA LEU A 49 -2.73 23.91 12.06
C LEU A 49 -1.48 24.02 11.17
N ILE A 50 -0.37 24.45 11.74
CA ILE A 50 0.91 24.64 11.02
C ILE A 50 2.02 23.91 11.77
N VAL A 51 2.82 23.13 11.05
CA VAL A 51 4.00 22.46 11.63
C VAL A 51 5.07 23.49 11.98
N LYS A 52 5.48 23.47 13.25
CA LYS A 52 6.40 24.41 13.86
C LYS A 52 7.86 24.09 13.59
N ASP A 53 8.25 22.83 13.64
CA ASP A 53 9.66 22.42 13.58
C ASP A 53 9.86 21.07 12.86
N GLY A 54 11.11 20.80 12.48
CA GLY A 54 11.50 19.59 11.77
C GLY A 54 11.35 19.67 10.25
N ALA A 55 11.55 18.53 9.57
CA ALA A 55 11.63 18.44 8.11
C ALA A 55 10.35 18.87 7.37
N THR A 56 9.20 18.91 8.08
CA THR A 56 7.90 19.28 7.51
C THR A 56 7.41 20.66 7.94
N THR A 57 8.31 21.50 8.49
CA THR A 57 8.00 22.89 8.89
C THR A 57 7.21 23.64 7.80
N ALA A 58 6.23 24.44 8.24
CA ALA A 58 5.28 25.18 7.41
C ALA A 58 4.22 24.33 6.67
N LYS A 59 4.22 23.01 6.82
CA LYS A 59 3.08 22.21 6.39
C LYS A 59 1.83 22.65 7.14
N THR A 60 0.73 22.82 6.41
CA THR A 60 -0.49 23.46 6.89
C THR A 60 -1.70 22.58 6.59
N SER A 61 -2.60 22.41 7.56
CA SER A 61 -3.90 21.75 7.41
C SER A 61 -5.00 22.57 8.07
N ILE A 62 -6.25 22.38 7.65
CA ILE A 62 -7.42 23.03 8.25
C ILE A 62 -8.36 21.99 8.87
N VAL A 63 -8.83 22.25 10.08
CA VAL A 63 -9.82 21.41 10.77
C VAL A 63 -11.18 21.64 10.13
N ARG A 64 -11.58 20.79 9.18
CA ARG A 64 -12.89 20.89 8.52
C ARG A 64 -14.00 20.33 9.40
N SER A 65 -15.25 20.63 9.06
CA SER A 65 -16.43 20.05 9.73
C SER A 65 -16.49 18.51 9.64
N SER A 66 -15.84 17.92 8.64
CA SER A 66 -15.69 16.47 8.47
C SER A 66 -14.62 15.83 9.35
N PHE A 67 -13.96 16.60 10.23
CA PHE A 67 -12.91 16.09 11.11
C PHE A 67 -13.47 14.97 12.01
N PRO A 68 -12.85 13.78 12.07
CA PRO A 68 -13.50 12.59 12.61
C PRO A 68 -13.62 12.56 14.14
N TYR A 69 -12.90 13.42 14.86
CA TYR A 69 -12.90 13.44 16.32
C TYR A 69 -13.67 14.63 16.88
N LYS A 70 -14.56 14.37 17.83
CA LYS A 70 -15.34 15.42 18.53
C LYS A 70 -14.48 16.33 19.40
N LYS A 71 -13.41 15.78 20.00
CA LYS A 71 -12.41 16.50 20.80
C LYS A 71 -11.03 16.06 20.35
N ALA A 72 -10.11 16.99 20.24
CA ALA A 72 -8.72 16.74 19.90
C ALA A 72 -7.84 17.88 20.42
N VAL A 73 -6.59 17.56 20.73
CA VAL A 73 -5.57 18.51 21.17
C VAL A 73 -4.36 18.46 20.24
N ILE A 74 -3.52 19.49 20.28
CA ILE A 74 -2.23 19.51 19.60
C ILE A 74 -1.07 19.40 20.60
N ASN A 75 0.05 18.84 20.13
CA ASN A 75 1.32 18.83 20.83
C ASN A 75 2.16 20.10 20.54
N GLU A 76 3.38 20.14 21.08
CA GLU A 76 4.32 21.26 21.00
C GLU A 76 4.90 21.55 19.60
N HIS A 77 4.71 20.63 18.65
CA HIS A 77 5.22 20.72 17.29
C HIS A 77 4.23 21.37 16.32
N LEU A 78 3.04 21.73 16.78
CA LEU A 78 2.03 22.43 15.99
C LEU A 78 1.73 23.82 16.53
N PHE A 79 1.49 24.75 15.63
CA PHE A 79 0.79 25.99 15.93
C PHE A 79 -0.68 25.87 15.52
N ARG A 80 -1.57 26.31 16.41
CA ARG A 80 -3.00 26.50 16.15
C ARG A 80 -3.26 27.98 15.87
N CYS A 81 -3.67 28.28 14.64
CA CYS A 81 -3.98 29.60 14.16
C CYS A 81 -5.50 29.77 14.05
N LYS A 82 -6.05 30.68 14.86
CA LYS A 82 -7.47 31.04 14.82
C LYS A 82 -7.66 32.30 14.01
N VAL A 83 -8.53 32.23 13.01
CA VAL A 83 -8.82 33.33 12.08
C VAL A 83 -9.95 34.21 12.64
N SER A 84 -9.93 35.50 12.28
CA SER A 84 -11.01 36.45 12.60
C SER A 84 -12.32 35.99 11.98
N ARG A 85 -13.46 36.20 12.67
CA ARG A 85 -14.79 35.83 12.15
C ARG A 85 -15.20 36.61 10.90
N HIS A 86 -14.49 37.69 10.58
CA HIS A 86 -14.74 38.52 9.40
C HIS A 86 -14.02 38.00 8.14
N VAL A 87 -13.19 36.97 8.26
CA VAL A 87 -12.40 36.39 7.17
C VAL A 87 -12.69 34.90 7.07
N SER A 88 -12.77 34.36 5.86
CA SER A 88 -12.87 32.91 5.65
C SER A 88 -11.58 32.22 6.09
N ALA A 89 -11.70 31.26 7.00
CA ALA A 89 -10.57 30.46 7.45
C ALA A 89 -10.02 29.58 6.32
N GLU A 90 -10.89 29.08 5.45
CA GLU A 90 -10.54 28.29 4.26
C GLU A 90 -9.72 29.11 3.27
N TYR A 91 -10.08 30.37 3.05
CA TYR A 91 -9.31 31.28 2.21
C TYR A 91 -7.87 31.46 2.74
N ILE A 92 -7.74 31.70 4.05
CA ILE A 92 -6.43 31.81 4.70
C ILE A 92 -5.67 30.48 4.62
N PHE A 93 -6.34 29.36 4.86
CA PHE A 93 -5.74 28.03 4.73
C PHE A 93 -5.18 27.81 3.32
N TYR A 94 -5.97 28.04 2.28
CA TYR A 94 -5.53 27.84 0.90
C TYR A 94 -4.34 28.74 0.54
N PHE A 95 -4.29 29.96 1.07
CA PHE A 95 -3.14 30.83 0.89
C PHE A 95 -1.90 30.24 1.56
N LEU A 96 -1.99 29.91 2.85
CA LEU A 96 -0.87 29.37 3.63
C LEU A 96 -0.38 28.00 3.12
N TRP A 97 -1.29 27.21 2.54
CA TRP A 97 -0.96 25.93 1.90
C TRP A 97 -0.35 26.09 0.51
N SER A 98 -0.59 27.20 -0.19
CA SER A 98 0.04 27.52 -1.47
C SER A 98 1.57 27.64 -1.35
N SER A 99 2.28 27.49 -2.47
CA SER A 99 3.74 27.68 -2.52
C SER A 99 4.16 29.06 -2.02
N VAL A 100 3.40 30.10 -2.39
CA VAL A 100 3.65 31.49 -1.99
C VAL A 100 3.43 31.69 -0.49
N GLY A 101 2.29 31.25 0.05
CA GLY A 101 2.04 31.36 1.49
C GLY A 101 2.99 30.53 2.33
N ARG A 102 3.42 29.35 1.84
CA ARG A 102 4.48 28.57 2.48
C ARG A 102 5.80 29.32 2.52
N GLN A 103 6.19 30.02 1.45
CA GLN A 103 7.37 30.87 1.44
C GLN A 103 7.26 32.02 2.45
N GLU A 104 6.09 32.64 2.58
CA GLU A 104 5.84 33.66 3.60
C GLU A 104 6.06 33.12 5.02
N ILE A 105 5.56 31.92 5.33
CA ILE A 105 5.78 31.27 6.65
C ILE A 105 7.27 31.03 6.88
N LEU A 106 7.97 30.53 5.87
CA LEU A 106 9.40 30.18 5.96
C LEU A 106 10.34 31.40 6.07
N LYS A 107 9.85 32.63 5.92
CA LYS A 107 10.63 33.84 6.27
C LYS A 107 11.00 33.92 7.75
N ASP A 108 10.32 33.16 8.63
CA ASP A 108 10.72 33.01 10.04
C ASP A 108 11.51 31.74 10.33
N PHE A 109 11.90 30.95 9.32
CA PHE A 109 12.63 29.71 9.55
C PHE A 109 14.01 30.00 10.17
N ARG A 110 14.35 29.27 11.24
CA ARG A 110 15.61 29.42 12.00
C ARG A 110 16.25 28.05 12.22
N GLY A 111 17.59 28.00 12.25
CA GLY A 111 18.37 26.81 12.61
C GLY A 111 18.73 25.92 11.42
N ALA A 112 19.94 25.32 11.46
CA ALA A 112 20.52 24.55 10.34
C ALA A 112 20.21 23.03 10.39
N ALA A 113 20.17 22.40 11.58
CA ALA A 113 20.02 20.94 11.71
C ALA A 113 18.63 20.49 12.21
N GLN A 114 18.02 21.21 13.15
CA GLN A 114 16.66 20.99 13.63
C GLN A 114 15.92 22.33 13.69
N GLY A 115 15.71 22.90 12.50
CA GLY A 115 15.12 24.21 12.34
C GLY A 115 13.61 24.23 12.48
N GLY A 116 13.07 25.43 12.65
CA GLY A 116 11.64 25.66 12.81
C GLY A 116 11.27 27.13 12.72
N ILE A 117 9.97 27.41 12.89
CA ILE A 117 9.40 28.74 12.98
C ILE A 117 9.03 29.07 14.43
N SER A 118 9.14 30.34 14.80
CA SER A 118 8.69 30.85 16.10
C SER A 118 7.29 31.43 15.99
N LYS A 119 6.65 31.81 17.10
CA LYS A 119 5.36 32.53 17.07
C LYS A 119 5.43 33.87 16.34
N GLU A 120 6.63 34.42 16.13
CA GLU A 120 6.83 35.68 15.43
C GLU A 120 6.55 35.60 13.93
N PHE A 121 6.43 34.39 13.36
CA PHE A 121 6.06 34.21 11.95
C PHE A 121 4.77 34.94 11.59
N VAL A 122 3.79 35.01 12.50
CA VAL A 122 2.50 35.70 12.28
C VAL A 122 2.66 37.20 12.03
N LYS A 123 3.78 37.80 12.42
CA LYS A 123 4.10 39.22 12.16
C LYS A 123 4.79 39.42 10.81
N LYS A 124 5.36 38.36 10.24
CA LYS A 124 6.13 38.37 8.99
C LYS A 124 5.31 37.93 7.78
N VAL A 125 4.33 37.07 7.98
CA VAL A 125 3.47 36.54 6.91
C VAL A 125 2.54 37.62 6.39
N SER A 126 2.73 38.01 5.14
CA SER A 126 1.81 38.89 4.42
C SER A 126 0.76 38.05 3.68
N ILE A 127 -0.52 38.38 3.87
CA ILE A 127 -1.64 37.66 3.26
C ILE A 127 -2.41 38.61 2.32
N PRO A 128 -2.67 38.23 1.05
CA PRO A 128 -3.53 39.00 0.18
C PRO A 128 -4.95 38.95 0.72
N LEU A 129 -5.49 40.09 1.15
CA LEU A 129 -6.84 40.17 1.70
C LEU A 129 -7.82 40.62 0.61
N ALA A 130 -8.67 39.70 0.14
CA ALA A 130 -9.80 40.02 -0.72
C ALA A 130 -11.04 40.40 0.12
N PRO A 131 -12.05 41.09 -0.45
CA PRO A 131 -13.36 41.26 0.19
C PRO A 131 -13.99 39.91 0.58
N LEU A 132 -14.82 39.87 1.62
CA LEU A 132 -15.33 38.59 2.17
C LEU A 132 -16.10 37.75 1.13
N GLU A 133 -16.95 38.37 0.32
CA GLU A 133 -17.67 37.65 -0.73
C GLU A 133 -16.70 37.12 -1.81
N GLN A 134 -15.67 37.89 -2.14
CA GLN A 134 -14.62 37.46 -3.06
C GLN A 134 -13.81 36.28 -2.49
N GLN A 135 -13.51 36.27 -1.19
CA GLN A 135 -12.85 35.14 -0.54
C GLN A 135 -13.68 33.85 -0.69
N LYS A 136 -15.00 33.93 -0.46
CA LYS A 136 -15.91 32.78 -0.61
C LYS A 136 -15.95 32.29 -2.06
N LEU A 137 -15.99 33.19 -3.04
CA LEU A 137 -15.95 32.82 -4.47
C LEU A 137 -14.64 32.12 -4.84
N ILE A 138 -13.50 32.65 -4.40
CA ILE A 138 -12.18 32.03 -4.60
C ILE A 138 -12.15 30.62 -4.00
N VAL A 139 -12.56 30.47 -2.74
CA VAL A 139 -12.60 29.17 -2.06
C VAL A 139 -13.51 28.20 -2.80
N SER A 140 -14.72 28.63 -3.15
CA SER A 140 -15.67 27.80 -3.90
C SER A 140 -15.07 27.32 -5.22
N LYS A 141 -14.36 28.18 -5.95
CA LYS A 141 -13.76 27.81 -7.23
C LYS A 141 -12.55 26.87 -7.07
N ILE A 142 -11.73 27.07 -6.02
CA ILE A 142 -10.63 26.14 -5.69
C ILE A 142 -11.20 24.75 -5.39
N GLU A 143 -12.19 24.66 -4.51
CA GLU A 143 -12.82 23.40 -4.10
C GLU A 143 -13.48 22.69 -5.30
N GLU A 144 -14.19 23.43 -6.16
CA GLU A 144 -14.76 22.91 -7.42
C GLU A 144 -13.67 22.28 -8.30
N LEU A 145 -12.62 23.03 -8.62
CA LEU A 145 -11.55 22.54 -9.49
C LEU A 145 -10.79 21.37 -8.86
N PHE A 146 -10.57 21.39 -7.54
CA PHE A 146 -9.92 20.29 -6.84
C PHE A 146 -10.78 19.04 -6.84
N SER A 147 -12.10 19.17 -6.68
CA SER A 147 -13.02 18.03 -6.77
C SER A 147 -12.97 17.38 -8.16
N HIS A 148 -12.90 18.17 -9.24
CA HIS A 148 -12.71 17.64 -10.60
C HIS A 148 -11.38 16.90 -10.76
N ILE A 149 -10.30 17.46 -10.19
CA ILE A 149 -8.97 16.81 -10.20
C ILE A 149 -9.01 15.49 -9.43
N ASP A 150 -9.60 15.47 -8.24
CA ASP A 150 -9.65 14.29 -7.39
C ASP A 150 -10.52 13.19 -8.01
N ALA A 151 -11.64 13.55 -8.65
CA ALA A 151 -12.44 12.61 -9.45
C ALA A 151 -11.65 12.05 -10.64
N GLY A 152 -10.88 12.89 -11.34
CA GLY A 152 -9.99 12.45 -12.42
C GLY A 152 -8.89 11.50 -11.95
N VAL A 153 -8.27 11.78 -10.80
CA VAL A 153 -7.28 10.90 -10.16
C VAL A 153 -7.88 9.54 -9.83
N GLU A 154 -9.09 9.52 -9.27
CA GLU A 154 -9.78 8.27 -8.96
C GLU A 154 -10.10 7.48 -10.23
N GLY A 155 -10.58 8.15 -11.28
CA GLY A 155 -10.78 7.53 -12.60
C GLY A 155 -9.48 6.93 -13.18
N LEU A 156 -8.34 7.62 -13.04
CA LEU A 156 -7.04 7.12 -13.48
C LEU A 156 -6.59 5.89 -12.67
N LYS A 157 -6.82 5.87 -11.34
CA LYS A 157 -6.52 4.70 -10.49
C LYS A 157 -7.37 3.49 -10.88
N GLN A 158 -8.67 3.69 -11.10
CA GLN A 158 -9.57 2.64 -11.57
C GLN A 158 -9.16 2.12 -12.95
N THR A 159 -8.78 3.01 -13.86
CA THR A 159 -8.27 2.64 -15.19
C THR A 159 -7.01 1.78 -15.07
N LYS A 160 -6.08 2.13 -14.19
CA LYS A 160 -4.88 1.32 -13.92
C LYS A 160 -5.24 -0.08 -13.44
N ALA A 161 -6.20 -0.21 -12.52
CA ALA A 161 -6.65 -1.51 -12.03
C ALA A 161 -7.33 -2.33 -13.15
N LYS A 162 -8.18 -1.71 -13.97
CA LYS A 162 -8.80 -2.35 -15.15
C LYS A 162 -7.76 -2.81 -16.17
N LEU A 163 -6.69 -2.04 -16.36
CA LEU A 163 -5.61 -2.39 -17.28
C LEU A 163 -4.84 -3.63 -16.83
N GLN A 164 -4.62 -3.79 -15.51
CA GLN A 164 -4.07 -5.02 -14.94
C GLN A 164 -4.97 -6.23 -15.17
N GLN A 165 -6.29 -6.07 -15.00
CA GLN A 165 -7.27 -7.12 -15.30
C GLN A 165 -7.29 -7.47 -16.79
N TYR A 166 -7.23 -6.46 -17.67
CA TYR A 166 -7.16 -6.66 -19.10
C TYR A 166 -5.91 -7.45 -19.51
N ARG A 167 -4.74 -7.13 -18.93
CA ARG A 167 -3.50 -7.88 -19.13
C ARG A 167 -3.68 -9.37 -18.80
N GLN A 168 -4.29 -9.68 -17.66
CA GLN A 168 -4.60 -11.06 -17.27
C GLN A 168 -5.58 -11.73 -18.23
N SER A 169 -6.58 -11.00 -18.72
CA SER A 169 -7.53 -11.49 -19.73
C SER A 169 -6.85 -11.82 -21.05
N VAL A 170 -5.95 -10.96 -21.53
CA VAL A 170 -5.18 -11.18 -22.78
C VAL A 170 -4.35 -12.46 -22.66
N LEU A 171 -3.63 -12.63 -21.54
CA LEU A 171 -2.83 -13.83 -21.32
C LEU A 171 -3.70 -15.09 -21.21
N LYS A 172 -4.86 -15.00 -20.56
CA LYS A 172 -5.83 -16.10 -20.52
C LYS A 172 -6.33 -16.47 -21.91
N ASP A 173 -6.69 -15.50 -22.73
CA ASP A 173 -7.20 -15.73 -24.08
C ASP A 173 -6.10 -16.30 -25.00
N ALA A 174 -4.84 -15.92 -24.79
CA ALA A 174 -3.68 -16.49 -25.47
C ALA A 174 -3.50 -17.98 -25.16
N VAL A 175 -3.51 -18.36 -23.88
CA VAL A 175 -3.24 -19.76 -23.46
C VAL A 175 -4.43 -20.70 -23.58
N THR A 176 -5.61 -20.17 -23.88
CA THR A 176 -6.82 -20.95 -24.21
C THR A 176 -7.09 -21.01 -25.70
N GLY A 177 -6.27 -20.33 -26.51
CA GLY A 177 -6.41 -20.32 -27.97
C GLY A 177 -7.55 -19.43 -28.50
N LYS A 178 -8.19 -18.65 -27.63
CA LYS A 178 -9.24 -17.71 -28.02
C LYS A 178 -8.67 -16.54 -28.82
N LEU A 179 -7.44 -16.12 -28.53
CA LEU A 179 -6.80 -14.99 -29.21
C LEU A 179 -6.55 -15.26 -30.71
N THR A 180 -6.32 -16.52 -31.07
CA THR A 180 -5.98 -16.97 -32.43
C THR A 180 -7.06 -17.85 -33.06
N GLU A 181 -8.26 -17.91 -32.48
CA GLU A 181 -9.37 -18.76 -32.95
C GLU A 181 -9.64 -18.63 -34.45
N LYS A 182 -9.86 -17.40 -34.94
CA LYS A 182 -10.08 -17.13 -36.37
C LYS A 182 -8.88 -17.48 -37.25
N TRP A 183 -7.67 -17.24 -36.75
CA TRP A 183 -6.45 -17.59 -37.49
C TRP A 183 -6.32 -19.11 -37.62
N ARG A 184 -6.65 -19.85 -36.55
CA ARG A 184 -6.63 -21.31 -36.55
C ARG A 184 -7.63 -21.90 -37.53
N GLU A 185 -8.86 -21.38 -37.55
CA GLU A 185 -9.91 -21.80 -38.50
C GLU A 185 -9.43 -21.67 -39.96
N LEU A 186 -8.73 -20.58 -40.29
CA LEU A 186 -8.22 -20.31 -41.65
C LEU A 186 -6.99 -21.14 -42.04
N ASN A 187 -6.37 -21.85 -41.10
CA ASN A 187 -5.14 -22.61 -41.34
C ASN A 187 -5.26 -24.09 -40.95
N THR A 188 -6.45 -24.57 -40.61
CA THR A 188 -6.65 -25.93 -40.06
C THR A 188 -6.09 -27.04 -40.95
N ASP A 189 -6.13 -26.86 -42.28
CA ASP A 189 -5.61 -27.79 -43.28
C ASP A 189 -4.08 -27.82 -43.41
N LYS A 190 -3.39 -26.82 -42.85
CA LYS A 190 -1.94 -26.63 -42.97
C LYS A 190 -1.17 -26.98 -41.71
N LEU A 191 -1.85 -27.16 -40.58
CA LEU A 191 -1.21 -27.35 -39.29
C LEU A 191 -1.13 -28.82 -38.94
N GLU A 192 0.07 -29.28 -38.58
CA GLU A 192 0.26 -30.59 -37.96
C GLU A 192 -0.27 -30.55 -36.51
N PRO A 193 -1.17 -31.48 -36.13
CA PRO A 193 -1.60 -31.62 -34.73
C PRO A 193 -0.41 -31.84 -33.78
N SER A 194 -0.42 -31.16 -32.64
CA SER A 194 0.73 -31.16 -31.73
C SER A 194 0.99 -32.51 -31.07
N ASP A 195 -0.03 -33.33 -30.87
CA ASP A 195 0.11 -34.72 -30.40
C ASP A 195 0.89 -35.59 -31.40
N LYS A 196 0.62 -35.43 -32.71
CA LYS A 196 1.35 -36.17 -33.76
C LYS A 196 2.79 -35.73 -33.88
N LEU A 197 3.06 -34.42 -33.78
CA LEU A 197 4.42 -33.90 -33.74
C LEU A 197 5.19 -34.46 -32.53
N LEU A 198 4.54 -34.52 -31.36
CA LEU A 198 5.13 -35.09 -30.15
C LEU A 198 5.45 -36.58 -30.32
N ASP A 199 4.51 -37.38 -30.84
CA ASP A 199 4.71 -38.82 -31.09
C ASP A 199 5.97 -39.05 -31.94
N ARG A 200 6.13 -38.27 -33.02
CA ARG A 200 7.30 -38.35 -33.92
C ARG A 200 8.60 -38.00 -33.19
N ILE A 201 8.59 -36.94 -32.37
CA ILE A 201 9.79 -36.50 -31.64
C ILE A 201 10.17 -37.49 -30.54
N LEU A 202 9.21 -38.07 -29.82
CA LEU A 202 9.49 -39.09 -28.81
C LEU A 202 10.09 -40.36 -29.45
N ALA A 203 9.58 -40.78 -30.63
CA ALA A 203 10.16 -41.86 -31.41
C ALA A 203 11.61 -41.54 -31.83
N GLU A 204 11.87 -40.34 -32.38
CA GLU A 204 13.22 -39.89 -32.77
C GLU A 204 14.20 -39.93 -31.57
N ARG A 205 13.75 -39.46 -30.39
CA ARG A 205 14.54 -39.49 -29.15
C ARG A 205 14.89 -40.90 -28.70
N ARG A 206 13.92 -41.82 -28.76
CA ARG A 206 14.13 -43.22 -28.41
C ARG A 206 15.15 -43.88 -29.36
N GLU A 207 15.01 -43.68 -30.66
CA GLU A 207 15.97 -44.18 -31.66
C GLU A 207 17.38 -43.62 -31.45
N ASN A 208 17.49 -42.32 -31.16
CA ASN A 208 18.77 -41.67 -30.88
C ASN A 208 19.41 -42.26 -29.61
N TRP A 209 18.63 -42.48 -28.55
CA TRP A 209 19.11 -43.12 -27.33
C TRP A 209 19.60 -44.55 -27.61
N GLU A 210 18.85 -45.34 -28.37
CA GLU A 210 19.25 -46.69 -28.76
C GLU A 210 20.58 -46.69 -29.53
N ARG A 211 20.74 -45.77 -30.48
CA ARG A 211 21.97 -45.58 -31.25
C ARG A 211 23.17 -45.25 -30.36
N GLU A 212 23.00 -44.38 -29.36
CA GLU A 212 24.06 -44.02 -28.42
C GLU A 212 24.42 -45.16 -27.47
N GLN A 213 23.45 -45.97 -27.01
CA GLN A 213 23.75 -47.17 -26.23
C GLN A 213 24.57 -48.17 -27.05
N LEU A 214 24.21 -48.41 -28.31
CA LEU A 214 24.96 -49.31 -29.20
C LEU A 214 26.40 -48.84 -29.41
N LYS A 215 26.62 -47.53 -29.60
CA LYS A 215 27.98 -46.95 -29.65
C LYS A 215 28.75 -47.18 -28.36
N ALA A 216 28.10 -47.03 -27.20
CA ALA A 216 28.71 -47.26 -25.91
C ALA A 216 29.09 -48.73 -25.67
N PHE A 217 28.27 -49.68 -26.13
CA PHE A 217 28.58 -51.11 -26.12
C PHE A 217 29.79 -51.43 -27.02
N ALA A 218 29.78 -50.92 -28.25
CA ALA A 218 30.88 -51.10 -29.21
C ALA A 218 32.21 -50.56 -28.68
N LYS A 219 32.20 -49.37 -28.05
CA LYS A 219 33.39 -48.77 -27.41
C LYS A 219 33.95 -49.61 -26.25
N LYS A 220 33.11 -50.42 -25.61
CA LYS A 220 33.51 -51.37 -24.56
C LYS A 220 33.90 -52.76 -25.11
N GLY A 221 33.95 -52.93 -26.44
CA GLY A 221 34.27 -54.20 -27.08
C GLY A 221 33.20 -55.28 -26.88
N SER A 222 31.95 -54.88 -26.64
CA SER A 222 30.84 -55.79 -26.33
C SER A 222 29.63 -55.52 -27.23
N LEU A 223 28.80 -56.54 -27.44
CA LEU A 223 27.48 -56.41 -28.03
C LEU A 223 26.40 -56.62 -26.95
N PRO A 224 25.22 -56.01 -27.09
CA PRO A 224 24.10 -56.33 -26.22
C PRO A 224 23.77 -57.82 -26.32
N LYS A 225 23.55 -58.47 -25.16
CA LYS A 225 23.27 -59.92 -25.10
C LYS A 225 21.83 -60.28 -25.48
N ASP A 226 20.90 -59.34 -25.31
CA ASP A 226 19.47 -59.45 -25.59
C ASP A 226 18.87 -58.06 -25.85
N GLU A 227 17.55 -57.92 -25.97
CA GLU A 227 16.87 -56.63 -26.13
C GLU A 227 16.48 -55.95 -24.80
N LYS A 228 16.72 -56.58 -23.64
CA LYS A 228 16.28 -56.04 -22.33
C LYS A 228 16.93 -54.72 -21.97
N TRP A 229 18.07 -54.39 -22.58
CA TRP A 229 18.68 -53.07 -22.40
C TRP A 229 17.76 -51.95 -22.89
N LYS A 230 16.88 -52.19 -23.87
CA LYS A 230 15.90 -51.19 -24.36
C LYS A 230 14.89 -50.79 -23.29
N GLU A 231 14.55 -51.69 -22.35
CA GLU A 231 13.66 -51.40 -21.21
C GLU A 231 14.26 -50.38 -20.23
N LYS A 232 15.56 -50.08 -20.34
CA LYS A 232 16.22 -49.02 -19.55
C LYS A 232 15.89 -47.62 -20.06
N TYR A 233 15.31 -47.50 -21.25
CA TYR A 233 14.82 -46.21 -21.72
C TYR A 233 13.64 -45.77 -20.86
N ARG A 234 13.76 -44.58 -20.28
CA ARG A 234 12.68 -43.99 -19.48
C ARG A 234 11.93 -43.00 -20.36
N GLU A 235 10.70 -43.37 -20.71
CA GLU A 235 9.78 -42.45 -21.37
C GLU A 235 9.50 -41.21 -20.48
N PRO A 236 9.37 -40.02 -21.09
CA PRO A 236 8.88 -38.83 -20.39
C PRO A 236 7.50 -39.08 -19.77
N THR A 237 7.24 -38.42 -18.65
CA THR A 237 5.95 -38.53 -17.98
C THR A 237 4.83 -37.99 -18.88
N GLU A 238 3.78 -38.78 -19.07
CA GLU A 238 2.57 -38.34 -19.78
C GLU A 238 1.88 -37.20 -19.02
N PRO A 239 1.23 -36.26 -19.74
CA PRO A 239 0.57 -35.15 -19.10
C PRO A 239 -0.70 -35.62 -18.37
N SER A 240 -0.94 -35.08 -17.18
CA SER A 240 -2.20 -35.27 -16.47
C SER A 240 -3.00 -33.97 -16.52
N TRP A 241 -4.05 -33.96 -17.35
CA TRP A 241 -4.88 -32.78 -17.60
C TRP A 241 -6.21 -32.79 -16.85
N ALA A 242 -6.37 -33.66 -15.85
CA ALA A 242 -7.54 -33.67 -14.99
C ALA A 242 -7.70 -32.31 -14.27
N GLY A 243 -8.83 -31.64 -14.49
CA GLY A 243 -9.11 -30.32 -13.92
C GLY A 243 -8.45 -29.14 -14.67
N LEU A 244 -7.80 -29.38 -15.81
CA LEU A 244 -7.30 -28.33 -16.69
C LEU A 244 -8.34 -27.91 -17.73
N THR A 245 -8.11 -26.74 -18.34
CA THR A 245 -9.00 -26.18 -19.36
C THR A 245 -9.05 -27.08 -20.62
N LYS A 246 -10.22 -27.18 -21.26
CA LYS A 246 -10.37 -27.87 -22.55
C LYS A 246 -9.59 -27.11 -23.63
N LEU A 247 -8.85 -27.86 -24.45
CA LEU A 247 -8.05 -27.28 -25.51
C LEU A 247 -8.81 -27.23 -26.85
N PRO A 248 -8.45 -26.28 -27.73
CA PRO A 248 -8.87 -26.31 -29.11
C PRO A 248 -8.40 -27.56 -29.86
N ILE A 249 -9.07 -27.86 -30.98
CA ILE A 249 -8.66 -28.94 -31.89
C ILE A 249 -7.24 -28.64 -32.41
N GLY A 250 -6.40 -29.67 -32.46
CA GLY A 250 -5.01 -29.60 -32.92
C GLY A 250 -3.99 -29.27 -31.83
N TRP A 251 -4.44 -28.80 -30.66
CA TRP A 251 -3.58 -28.55 -29.50
C TRP A 251 -3.41 -29.82 -28.66
N ALA A 252 -2.28 -29.94 -27.97
CA ALA A 252 -2.03 -31.04 -27.03
C ALA A 252 -1.50 -30.52 -25.69
N TRP A 253 -1.92 -31.15 -24.60
CA TRP A 253 -1.23 -30.97 -23.32
C TRP A 253 0.11 -31.71 -23.38
N MET A 254 1.20 -31.04 -23.01
CA MET A 254 2.54 -31.64 -22.92
C MET A 254 3.19 -31.28 -21.59
N THR A 255 3.93 -32.21 -21.00
CA THR A 255 4.72 -31.90 -19.80
C THR A 255 5.98 -31.12 -20.15
N ILE A 256 6.53 -30.36 -19.20
CA ILE A 256 7.86 -29.75 -19.36
C ILE A 256 8.93 -30.82 -19.65
N GLU A 257 8.80 -32.04 -19.11
CA GLU A 257 9.70 -33.15 -19.43
C GLU A 257 9.63 -33.58 -20.90
N GLN A 258 8.44 -33.60 -21.50
CA GLN A 258 8.26 -33.86 -22.94
C GLN A 258 8.84 -32.71 -23.79
N LEU A 259 8.62 -31.47 -23.39
CA LEU A 259 9.10 -30.27 -24.10
C LEU A 259 10.60 -30.02 -23.98
N ALA A 260 11.27 -30.63 -22.99
CA ALA A 260 12.69 -30.41 -22.78
C ALA A 260 13.52 -30.94 -23.96
N ALA A 261 14.59 -30.22 -24.32
CA ALA A 261 15.53 -30.63 -25.34
C ALA A 261 16.15 -31.99 -25.01
N ASP A 262 16.40 -32.79 -26.05
CA ASP A 262 17.05 -34.11 -25.95
C ASP A 262 18.57 -33.97 -25.74
N ILE A 263 18.93 -33.35 -24.60
CA ILE A 263 20.31 -33.16 -24.17
C ILE A 263 20.45 -33.53 -22.70
N PRO A 264 21.64 -34.01 -22.27
CA PRO A 264 21.87 -34.30 -20.86
C PRO A 264 21.57 -33.09 -19.99
N ARG A 265 20.78 -33.34 -18.94
CA ARG A 265 20.42 -32.34 -17.92
C ARG A 265 19.62 -31.14 -18.44
N SER A 266 18.88 -31.25 -19.55
CA SER A 266 18.03 -30.18 -20.09
C SER A 266 17.17 -29.44 -19.04
N ILE A 267 16.72 -30.14 -17.99
CA ILE A 267 16.10 -29.53 -16.80
C ILE A 267 17.03 -29.73 -15.59
N GLN A 268 17.57 -28.64 -15.03
CA GLN A 268 18.56 -28.72 -13.96
C GLN A 268 18.61 -27.48 -13.06
N SER A 269 18.79 -27.70 -11.75
CA SER A 269 19.14 -26.67 -10.76
C SER A 269 20.63 -26.31 -10.81
N GLY A 270 20.97 -25.07 -10.46
CA GLY A 270 22.35 -24.66 -10.24
C GLY A 270 23.07 -25.42 -9.11
N PRO A 271 24.40 -25.24 -8.99
CA PRO A 271 25.23 -25.95 -8.02
C PRO A 271 24.85 -25.59 -6.58
N PHE A 272 24.89 -26.58 -5.68
CA PHE A 272 24.78 -26.33 -4.24
C PHE A 272 25.91 -25.42 -3.74
N GLY A 273 25.67 -24.71 -2.64
CA GLY A 273 26.59 -23.67 -2.13
C GLY A 273 28.00 -24.15 -1.76
N SER A 274 28.22 -25.46 -1.64
CA SER A 274 29.56 -26.05 -1.51
C SER A 274 30.40 -25.93 -2.78
N ASN A 275 29.75 -25.87 -3.94
CA ASN A 275 30.36 -25.88 -5.27
C ASN A 275 30.41 -24.47 -5.90
N LEU A 276 29.66 -23.52 -5.36
CA LEU A 276 29.70 -22.10 -5.71
C LEU A 276 29.66 -21.27 -4.41
N LYS A 277 30.85 -20.92 -3.90
CA LYS A 277 31.02 -20.20 -2.63
C LYS A 277 31.02 -18.69 -2.84
N HIS A 278 30.66 -17.93 -1.80
CA HIS A 278 30.72 -16.46 -1.84
C HIS A 278 32.12 -15.91 -2.18
N SER A 279 33.19 -16.62 -1.80
CA SER A 279 34.58 -16.25 -2.09
C SER A 279 35.00 -16.46 -3.54
N GLU A 280 34.19 -17.18 -4.35
CA GLU A 280 34.49 -17.44 -5.76
C GLU A 280 33.92 -16.35 -6.68
N PHE A 281 33.13 -15.43 -6.12
CA PHE A 281 32.60 -14.30 -6.89
C PHE A 281 33.66 -13.23 -7.08
N THR A 282 33.69 -12.68 -8.28
CA THR A 282 34.66 -11.69 -8.77
C THR A 282 33.94 -10.55 -9.47
N ASP A 283 34.62 -9.42 -9.64
CA ASP A 283 34.07 -8.25 -10.37
C ASP A 283 34.15 -8.41 -11.91
N LYS A 284 34.85 -9.44 -12.38
CA LYS A 284 35.10 -9.74 -13.81
C LYS A 284 34.92 -11.22 -14.07
N GLY A 285 34.75 -11.60 -15.34
CA GLY A 285 34.57 -12.99 -15.77
C GLY A 285 33.15 -13.28 -16.21
N LYS A 286 32.69 -14.52 -16.02
CA LYS A 286 31.40 -15.02 -16.53
C LYS A 286 30.25 -14.76 -15.56
N LEU A 287 29.10 -14.35 -16.09
CA LEU A 287 27.91 -14.05 -15.32
C LEU A 287 27.40 -15.28 -14.52
N VAL A 288 26.90 -15.00 -13.32
CA VAL A 288 26.14 -15.92 -12.47
C VAL A 288 24.72 -15.40 -12.31
N ILE A 289 23.75 -16.19 -12.75
CA ILE A 289 22.33 -15.84 -12.74
C ILE A 289 21.68 -16.26 -11.41
N GLY A 290 21.26 -15.25 -10.65
CA GLY A 290 20.56 -15.34 -9.37
C GLY A 290 19.04 -15.17 -9.48
N ILE A 291 18.37 -15.18 -8.32
CA ILE A 291 16.91 -14.96 -8.20
C ILE A 291 16.51 -13.58 -8.73
N ASP A 292 17.36 -12.59 -8.53
CA ASP A 292 17.13 -11.18 -8.82
C ASP A 292 17.26 -10.84 -10.33
N ASN A 293 17.92 -11.71 -11.10
CA ASN A 293 17.93 -11.68 -12.56
C ASN A 293 16.63 -12.27 -13.17
N VAL A 294 15.92 -13.14 -12.44
CA VAL A 294 14.67 -13.77 -12.91
C VAL A 294 13.47 -13.01 -12.34
N ARG A 295 12.86 -12.14 -13.17
CA ARG A 295 11.67 -11.36 -12.80
C ARG A 295 10.41 -11.94 -13.43
N GLU A 296 9.27 -11.32 -13.18
CA GLU A 296 7.97 -11.79 -13.63
C GLU A 296 7.83 -11.64 -15.14
N GLY A 297 8.23 -12.68 -15.88
CA GLY A 297 8.10 -12.77 -17.34
C GLY A 297 9.30 -12.24 -18.11
N PHE A 298 10.27 -11.57 -17.48
CA PHE A 298 11.43 -10.98 -18.15
C PHE A 298 12.74 -11.17 -17.39
N PHE A 299 13.85 -11.15 -18.13
CA PHE A 299 15.20 -11.20 -17.59
C PHE A 299 15.65 -9.79 -17.18
N SER A 300 16.07 -9.65 -15.93
CA SER A 300 16.57 -8.40 -15.35
C SER A 300 18.08 -8.43 -15.28
N LYS A 301 18.72 -7.28 -15.57
CA LYS A 301 20.17 -7.12 -15.37
C LYS A 301 20.60 -7.45 -13.93
N GLY A 302 19.73 -7.17 -12.95
CA GLY A 302 19.91 -7.62 -11.57
C GLY A 302 21.30 -7.29 -11.00
N SER A 303 21.80 -8.15 -10.13
CA SER A 303 23.18 -8.23 -9.68
C SER A 303 24.04 -8.79 -10.79
N ASP A 304 25.18 -8.14 -11.04
CA ASP A 304 26.21 -8.58 -11.98
C ASP A 304 27.26 -9.44 -11.27
N ASN A 305 26.79 -10.53 -10.66
CA ASN A 305 27.67 -11.47 -9.96
C ASN A 305 28.48 -12.25 -11.01
N ARG A 306 29.81 -12.26 -10.91
CA ARG A 306 30.66 -12.98 -11.87
C ARG A 306 31.58 -13.99 -11.19
N ILE A 307 32.07 -14.94 -11.97
CA ILE A 307 33.08 -15.94 -11.56
C ILE A 307 34.20 -15.99 -12.61
N SER A 308 35.37 -16.50 -12.23
CA SER A 308 36.48 -16.69 -13.18
C SER A 308 36.13 -17.68 -14.30
N ASP A 309 36.84 -17.60 -15.42
CA ASP A 309 36.65 -18.54 -16.54
C ASP A 309 36.98 -19.98 -16.16
N GLU A 310 37.98 -20.20 -15.28
CA GLU A 310 38.32 -21.53 -14.77
C GLU A 310 37.16 -22.12 -13.95
N LYS A 311 36.55 -21.30 -13.09
CA LYS A 311 35.39 -21.72 -12.29
C LYS A 311 34.17 -21.97 -13.15
N PHE A 312 33.96 -21.15 -14.19
CA PHE A 312 32.92 -21.36 -15.17
C PHE A 312 33.08 -22.71 -15.89
N GLU A 313 34.28 -23.05 -16.34
CA GLU A 313 34.56 -24.34 -16.99
C GLU A 313 34.36 -25.53 -16.03
N GLU A 314 34.74 -25.39 -14.75
CA GLU A 314 34.43 -26.38 -13.70
C GLU A 314 32.91 -26.61 -13.57
N LEU A 315 32.13 -25.53 -13.62
CA LEU A 315 30.68 -25.52 -13.40
C LEU A 315 29.86 -25.62 -14.68
N LYS A 316 30.47 -25.81 -15.85
CA LYS A 316 29.84 -25.74 -17.18
C LYS A 316 28.59 -26.58 -17.36
N LYS A 317 28.44 -27.67 -16.60
CA LYS A 317 27.21 -28.49 -16.57
C LYS A 317 25.96 -27.71 -16.13
N TYR A 318 26.12 -26.67 -15.32
CA TYR A 318 25.06 -25.78 -14.83
C TYR A 318 24.85 -24.53 -15.70
N MET A 319 25.45 -24.47 -16.88
CA MET A 319 25.38 -23.31 -17.76
C MET A 319 23.97 -23.11 -18.35
N ALA A 320 23.38 -21.94 -18.18
CA ALA A 320 22.26 -21.47 -18.97
C ALA A 320 22.76 -20.72 -20.22
N ARG A 321 21.99 -20.80 -21.30
CA ARG A 321 22.27 -20.24 -22.61
C ARG A 321 21.09 -19.37 -23.06
N PRO A 322 21.31 -18.45 -24.00
CA PRO A 322 20.22 -17.79 -24.71
C PRO A 322 19.14 -18.77 -25.16
N GLY A 323 17.87 -18.40 -24.91
CA GLY A 323 16.70 -19.23 -25.20
C GLY A 323 16.36 -20.29 -24.15
N ASP A 324 17.18 -20.49 -23.11
CA ASP A 324 16.75 -21.31 -21.98
C ASP A 324 15.66 -20.58 -21.17
N VAL A 325 14.67 -21.34 -20.70
CA VAL A 325 13.65 -20.83 -19.76
C VAL A 325 14.17 -21.05 -18.34
N LEU A 326 14.15 -19.99 -17.52
CA LEU A 326 14.55 -20.03 -16.12
C LEU A 326 13.32 -20.02 -15.22
N ILE A 327 13.39 -20.73 -14.08
CA ILE A 327 12.37 -20.68 -13.04
C ILE A 327 12.99 -20.63 -11.64
N THR A 328 12.49 -19.72 -10.80
CA THR A 328 12.94 -19.61 -9.41
C THR A 328 12.22 -20.62 -8.50
N VAL A 329 12.99 -21.27 -7.64
CA VAL A 329 12.48 -22.36 -6.77
C VAL A 329 12.52 -22.05 -5.27
N MET A 330 13.18 -20.97 -4.88
CA MET A 330 13.31 -20.55 -3.48
C MET A 330 13.26 -19.02 -3.37
N ALA A 331 12.91 -18.53 -2.18
CA ALA A 331 12.64 -17.12 -1.85
C ALA A 331 11.43 -16.54 -2.60
N THR A 332 11.57 -16.25 -3.89
CA THR A 332 10.44 -15.86 -4.74
C THR A 332 10.12 -16.99 -5.69
N VAL A 333 9.23 -17.90 -5.31
CA VAL A 333 8.98 -19.15 -6.03
C VAL A 333 8.09 -18.92 -7.26
N GLY A 334 8.44 -19.54 -8.39
CA GLY A 334 7.60 -19.57 -9.60
C GLY A 334 7.74 -18.37 -10.53
N ARG A 335 8.76 -17.50 -10.36
CA ARG A 335 9.08 -16.48 -11.37
C ARG A 335 9.80 -17.15 -12.54
N THR A 336 9.45 -16.74 -13.75
CA THR A 336 10.04 -17.29 -14.97
C THR A 336 10.50 -16.19 -15.92
N CYS A 337 11.55 -16.47 -16.68
CA CYS A 337 11.98 -15.65 -17.80
C CYS A 337 12.70 -16.50 -18.85
N VAL A 338 12.88 -15.95 -20.06
CA VAL A 338 13.77 -16.51 -21.08
C VAL A 338 15.12 -15.80 -20.98
N VAL A 339 16.23 -16.53 -21.09
CA VAL A 339 17.57 -15.94 -21.20
C VAL A 339 17.68 -15.21 -22.55
N PRO A 340 17.92 -13.89 -22.55
CA PRO A 340 17.99 -13.10 -23.79
C PRO A 340 19.17 -13.47 -24.70
N ALA A 341 19.07 -13.09 -25.98
CA ALA A 341 20.11 -13.34 -26.99
C ALA A 341 21.44 -12.61 -26.74
N ASP A 342 21.40 -11.46 -26.05
CA ASP A 342 22.57 -10.64 -25.72
C ASP A 342 23.27 -11.08 -24.43
N ILE A 343 22.72 -12.07 -23.71
CA ILE A 343 23.35 -12.62 -22.51
C ILE A 343 24.32 -13.75 -22.89
N GLU A 344 25.58 -13.60 -22.48
CA GLU A 344 26.58 -14.66 -22.64
C GLU A 344 26.22 -15.93 -21.84
N PRO A 345 26.73 -17.12 -22.23
CA PRO A 345 26.52 -18.31 -21.43
C PRO A 345 26.98 -18.12 -19.99
N ALA A 346 26.11 -18.48 -19.04
CA ALA A 346 26.21 -18.07 -17.64
C ALA A 346 25.87 -19.23 -16.70
N ILE A 347 26.39 -19.21 -15.46
CA ILE A 347 26.05 -20.25 -14.46
C ILE A 347 24.83 -19.83 -13.66
N ILE A 348 23.82 -20.71 -13.54
CA ILE A 348 22.68 -20.46 -12.64
C ILE A 348 23.01 -20.83 -11.20
N THR A 349 22.42 -20.12 -10.23
CA THR A 349 22.53 -20.48 -8.80
C THR A 349 21.59 -21.63 -8.42
N LYS A 350 21.79 -22.24 -7.24
CA LYS A 350 20.89 -23.30 -6.68
C LYS A 350 19.42 -22.93 -6.54
N HIS A 351 19.09 -21.64 -6.61
CA HIS A 351 17.73 -21.13 -6.45
C HIS A 351 16.99 -20.96 -7.77
N VAL A 352 17.66 -21.25 -8.88
CA VAL A 352 17.14 -21.15 -10.24
C VAL A 352 17.27 -22.52 -10.91
N TYR A 353 16.25 -22.91 -11.66
CA TYR A 353 16.28 -24.04 -12.58
C TYR A 353 16.36 -23.52 -14.01
N ARG A 354 17.19 -24.17 -14.82
CA ARG A 354 17.20 -24.07 -16.28
C ARG A 354 16.27 -25.12 -16.86
N ILE A 355 15.52 -24.75 -17.88
CA ILE A 355 14.73 -25.61 -18.75
C ILE A 355 15.14 -25.27 -20.19
N SER A 356 15.94 -26.14 -20.80
CA SER A 356 16.26 -26.05 -22.23
C SER A 356 15.12 -26.67 -23.03
N ILE A 357 14.47 -25.88 -23.88
CA ILE A 357 13.28 -26.29 -24.66
C ILE A 357 13.70 -26.87 -26.02
N ASP A 358 13.04 -27.95 -26.44
CA ASP A 358 13.13 -28.44 -27.82
C ASP A 358 12.36 -27.50 -28.74
N GLN A 359 13.10 -26.68 -29.49
CA GLN A 359 12.52 -25.65 -30.36
C GLN A 359 11.75 -26.21 -31.55
N LYS A 360 11.82 -27.53 -31.82
CA LYS A 360 10.91 -28.20 -32.75
C LYS A 360 9.48 -28.27 -32.19
N LEU A 361 9.31 -28.32 -30.86
CA LEU A 361 8.02 -28.45 -30.18
C LEU A 361 7.47 -27.11 -29.70
N ALA A 362 8.31 -26.25 -29.12
CA ALA A 362 7.83 -25.02 -28.52
C ALA A 362 8.83 -23.86 -28.57
N LEU A 363 8.31 -22.65 -28.68
CA LEU A 363 9.07 -21.42 -28.50
C LEU A 363 9.32 -21.18 -27.00
N PRO A 364 10.55 -20.89 -26.56
CA PRO A 364 10.84 -20.55 -25.17
C PRO A 364 9.97 -19.41 -24.63
N ASP A 365 9.71 -18.40 -25.45
CA ASP A 365 8.88 -17.25 -25.08
C ASP A 365 7.41 -17.63 -24.87
N PHE A 366 6.87 -18.55 -25.68
CA PHE A 366 5.53 -19.09 -25.50
C PHE A 366 5.42 -19.88 -24.17
N VAL A 367 6.41 -20.74 -23.90
CA VAL A 367 6.50 -21.48 -22.64
C VAL A 367 6.56 -20.53 -21.45
N ASN A 368 7.44 -19.52 -21.49
CA ASN A 368 7.56 -18.51 -20.44
C ASN A 368 6.25 -17.73 -20.24
N MET A 369 5.61 -17.30 -21.33
CA MET A 369 4.31 -16.60 -21.29
C MET A 369 3.24 -17.44 -20.60
N TYR A 370 3.16 -18.74 -20.89
CA TYR A 370 2.23 -19.65 -20.21
C TYR A 370 2.55 -19.79 -18.72
N LEU A 371 3.80 -20.12 -18.37
CA LEU A 371 4.19 -20.36 -16.98
C LEU A 371 3.99 -19.13 -16.08
N TRP A 372 4.22 -17.94 -16.63
CA TRP A 372 4.02 -16.68 -15.93
C TRP A 372 2.54 -16.27 -15.86
N GLY A 373 1.83 -16.35 -16.99
CA GLY A 373 0.53 -15.72 -17.18
C GLY A 373 -0.68 -16.60 -16.86
N ALA A 374 -0.57 -17.92 -17.03
CA ALA A 374 -1.73 -18.81 -16.95
C ALA A 374 -2.13 -19.13 -15.51
N ALA A 375 -3.43 -19.05 -15.22
CA ALA A 375 -3.98 -19.49 -13.94
C ALA A 375 -3.73 -20.99 -13.72
N ASP A 376 -3.80 -21.80 -14.78
CA ASP A 376 -3.56 -23.24 -14.72
C ASP A 376 -2.09 -23.57 -14.42
N ALA A 377 -1.12 -22.78 -14.90
CA ALA A 377 0.28 -22.92 -14.48
C ALA A 377 0.46 -22.67 -12.97
N LYS A 378 -0.16 -21.60 -12.45
CA LYS A 378 -0.12 -21.29 -11.00
C LYS A 378 -0.76 -22.37 -10.16
N LYS A 379 -1.89 -22.94 -10.59
CA LYS A 379 -2.52 -24.09 -9.91
C LYS A 379 -1.60 -25.31 -9.89
N GLN A 380 -0.88 -25.58 -10.98
CA GLN A 380 0.05 -26.71 -11.03
C GLN A 380 1.27 -26.51 -10.12
N PHE A 381 1.76 -25.28 -9.98
CA PHE A 381 2.85 -24.95 -9.05
C PHE A 381 2.43 -25.01 -7.58
N PHE A 382 1.24 -24.48 -7.25
CA PHE A 382 0.86 -24.20 -5.86
C PHE A 382 -0.34 -25.00 -5.34
N GLY A 383 -1.03 -25.77 -6.19
CA GLY A 383 -2.21 -26.56 -5.81
C GLY A 383 -1.92 -27.67 -4.80
N GLN A 384 -0.66 -28.11 -4.69
CA GLN A 384 -0.20 -29.10 -3.72
C GLN A 384 0.39 -28.50 -2.43
N VAL A 385 0.32 -27.17 -2.26
CA VAL A 385 1.05 -26.41 -1.21
C VAL A 385 0.23 -26.18 0.07
N ILE A 386 -1.04 -26.58 0.10
CA ILE A 386 -1.89 -26.44 1.30
C ILE A 386 -1.31 -27.33 2.44
N GLY A 387 -0.70 -26.70 3.46
CA GLY A 387 -0.25 -27.36 4.69
C GLY A 387 1.26 -27.54 4.88
N GLN A 388 2.14 -27.03 3.99
CA GLN A 388 3.60 -27.16 4.16
C GLN A 388 4.27 -25.86 4.61
N THR A 389 5.18 -25.96 5.59
CA THR A 389 5.87 -24.84 6.26
C THR A 389 6.93 -24.13 5.38
N ARG A 390 7.33 -24.72 4.24
CA ARG A 390 8.26 -24.13 3.26
C ARG A 390 7.89 -24.52 1.82
N PRO A 391 7.05 -23.73 1.12
CA PRO A 391 6.75 -23.97 -0.29
C PRO A 391 7.99 -23.75 -1.14
N GLY A 392 8.46 -24.78 -1.84
CA GLY A 392 9.51 -24.66 -2.83
C GLY A 392 9.20 -25.56 -4.02
N LEU A 393 9.38 -25.04 -5.23
CA LEU A 393 9.28 -25.88 -6.43
C LEU A 393 10.49 -26.80 -6.48
N ASN A 394 10.28 -28.06 -6.84
CA ASN A 394 11.38 -29.01 -7.06
C ASN A 394 11.34 -29.54 -8.49
N GLY A 395 12.44 -30.15 -8.93
CA GLY A 395 12.54 -30.65 -10.30
C GLY A 395 11.49 -31.71 -10.67
N GLY A 396 10.95 -32.45 -9.70
CA GLY A 396 9.87 -33.41 -9.92
C GLY A 396 8.54 -32.73 -10.23
N ILE A 397 8.22 -31.63 -9.53
CA ILE A 397 7.04 -30.80 -9.82
C ILE A 397 7.22 -30.12 -11.18
N ILE A 398 8.35 -29.46 -11.40
CA ILE A 398 8.63 -28.72 -12.65
C ILE A 398 8.46 -29.62 -13.87
N ARG A 399 9.05 -30.82 -13.86
CA ARG A 399 8.95 -31.79 -14.97
C ARG A 399 7.52 -32.15 -15.36
N LYS A 400 6.59 -32.19 -14.40
CA LYS A 400 5.20 -32.64 -14.58
C LYS A 400 4.23 -31.53 -14.96
N VAL A 401 4.67 -30.27 -14.94
CA VAL A 401 3.81 -29.15 -15.34
C VAL A 401 3.39 -29.33 -16.79
N CYS A 402 2.09 -29.33 -17.01
CA CYS A 402 1.43 -29.44 -18.31
C CYS A 402 1.23 -28.05 -18.92
N ILE A 403 1.62 -27.92 -20.18
CA ILE A 403 1.52 -26.72 -21.01
C ILE A 403 0.64 -27.05 -22.22
N PRO A 404 -0.29 -26.16 -22.63
CA PRO A 404 -1.10 -26.35 -23.81
C PRO A 404 -0.28 -25.92 -25.02
N ILE A 405 0.08 -26.89 -25.85
CA ILE A 405 0.99 -26.68 -26.97
C ILE A 405 0.20 -26.72 -28.27
N PRO A 406 0.13 -25.59 -28.99
CA PRO A 406 -0.30 -25.56 -30.38
C PRO A 406 0.87 -25.75 -31.35
N SER A 407 0.60 -25.72 -32.66
CA SER A 407 1.65 -25.73 -33.68
C SER A 407 2.62 -24.55 -33.50
N ILE A 408 3.87 -24.70 -33.96
CA ILE A 408 4.89 -23.65 -33.84
C ILE A 408 4.44 -22.35 -34.52
N GLU A 409 3.74 -22.45 -35.65
CA GLU A 409 3.20 -21.31 -36.38
C GLU A 409 2.18 -20.57 -35.52
N GLU A 410 1.24 -21.30 -34.89
CA GLU A 410 0.25 -20.68 -34.02
C GLU A 410 0.89 -20.07 -32.77
N GLN A 411 1.93 -20.71 -32.20
CA GLN A 411 2.67 -20.14 -31.06
C GLN A 411 3.26 -18.76 -31.40
N ARG A 412 3.78 -18.59 -32.62
CA ARG A 412 4.30 -17.29 -33.10
C ARG A 412 3.19 -16.25 -33.20
N GLU A 413 2.05 -16.64 -33.77
CA GLU A 413 0.90 -15.73 -33.90
C GLU A 413 0.31 -15.31 -32.56
N ILE A 414 0.21 -16.26 -31.60
CA ILE A 414 -0.18 -15.95 -30.24
C ILE A 414 0.81 -14.96 -29.62
N PHE A 415 2.11 -15.21 -29.74
CA PHE A 415 3.14 -14.33 -29.19
C PHE A 415 3.05 -12.91 -29.78
N ASN A 416 2.97 -12.79 -31.11
CA ASN A 416 2.82 -11.51 -31.81
C ASN A 416 1.56 -10.75 -31.36
N ALA A 417 0.44 -11.46 -31.23
CA ALA A 417 -0.83 -10.87 -30.79
C ALA A 417 -0.79 -10.40 -29.33
N VAL A 418 -0.09 -11.13 -28.45
CA VAL A 418 0.13 -10.72 -27.05
C VAL A 418 1.09 -9.54 -26.97
N ASP A 419 2.22 -9.59 -27.67
CA ASP A 419 3.24 -8.55 -27.67
C ASP A 419 2.67 -7.19 -28.13
N SER A 420 1.93 -7.18 -29.26
CA SER A 420 1.23 -5.99 -29.75
C SER A 420 0.29 -5.36 -28.70
N LYS A 421 -0.43 -6.20 -27.96
CA LYS A 421 -1.31 -5.74 -26.87
C LYS A 421 -0.51 -5.26 -25.66
N GLN A 422 0.59 -5.92 -25.35
CA GLN A 422 1.47 -5.57 -24.24
C GLN A 422 2.10 -4.19 -24.43
N VAL A 423 2.59 -3.88 -25.64
CA VAL A 423 3.10 -2.54 -25.97
C VAL A 423 2.04 -1.46 -25.75
N SER A 424 0.79 -1.75 -26.13
CA SER A 424 -0.34 -0.82 -25.91
C SER A 424 -0.66 -0.63 -24.42
N ILE A 425 -0.59 -1.70 -23.64
CA ILE A 425 -0.77 -1.67 -22.18
C ILE A 425 0.32 -0.81 -21.52
N ASP A 426 1.59 -1.06 -21.85
CA ASP A 426 2.73 -0.35 -21.25
C ASP A 426 2.68 1.15 -21.56
N ARG A 427 2.29 1.53 -22.78
CA ARG A 427 2.06 2.92 -23.16
C ARG A 427 0.99 3.60 -22.30
N LEU A 428 -0.14 2.93 -22.08
CA LEU A 428 -1.23 3.45 -21.24
C LEU A 428 -0.80 3.56 -19.76
N GLU A 429 -0.06 2.58 -19.24
CA GLU A 429 0.48 2.64 -17.88
C GLU A 429 1.42 3.82 -17.67
N ALA A 430 2.30 4.08 -18.66
CA ALA A 430 3.20 5.22 -18.65
C ALA A 430 2.44 6.55 -18.69
N GLU A 431 1.40 6.65 -19.52
CA GLU A 431 0.57 7.85 -19.64
C GLU A 431 -0.20 8.14 -18.33
N ILE A 432 -0.82 7.11 -17.74
CA ILE A 432 -1.52 7.23 -16.45
C ILE A 432 -0.55 7.71 -15.37
N SER A 433 0.63 7.11 -15.30
CA SER A 433 1.65 7.48 -14.30
C SER A 433 2.12 8.93 -14.48
N SER A 434 2.32 9.36 -15.72
CA SER A 434 2.66 10.76 -16.04
C SER A 434 1.57 11.74 -15.60
N LYS A 435 0.30 11.44 -15.92
CA LYS A 435 -0.86 12.26 -15.51
C LYS A 435 -0.99 12.36 -14.00
N LEU A 436 -0.83 11.26 -13.27
CA LEU A 436 -0.85 11.24 -11.81
C LEU A 436 0.27 12.10 -11.20
N ASN A 437 1.47 12.10 -11.80
CA ASN A 437 2.58 12.94 -11.36
C ASN A 437 2.35 14.44 -11.59
N MET A 438 1.49 14.82 -12.54
CA MET A 438 1.16 16.22 -12.83
C MET A 438 0.11 16.83 -11.88
N VAL A 439 -0.62 16.01 -11.12
CA VAL A 439 -1.72 16.44 -10.23
C VAL A 439 -1.28 17.50 -9.23
N SER A 440 -0.13 17.29 -8.58
CA SER A 440 0.41 18.23 -7.59
C SER A 440 0.74 19.59 -8.20
N LYS A 441 1.31 19.58 -9.42
CA LYS A 441 1.63 20.80 -10.18
C LYS A 441 0.36 21.56 -10.57
N LEU A 442 -0.68 20.84 -10.99
CA LEU A 442 -1.96 21.46 -11.36
C LEU A 442 -2.65 22.11 -10.15
N LYS A 443 -2.72 21.41 -9.00
CA LYS A 443 -3.25 22.01 -7.76
C LYS A 443 -2.45 23.24 -7.34
N SER A 444 -1.12 23.18 -7.41
CA SER A 444 -0.25 24.32 -7.15
C SER A 444 -0.54 25.49 -8.08
N SER A 445 -0.71 25.26 -9.39
CA SER A 445 -1.01 26.31 -10.37
C SER A 445 -2.37 26.98 -10.11
N ILE A 446 -3.39 26.22 -9.72
CA ILE A 446 -4.70 26.76 -9.33
C ILE A 446 -4.56 27.72 -8.15
N LEU A 447 -3.83 27.34 -7.10
CA LEU A 447 -3.61 28.22 -5.95
C LEU A 447 -2.84 29.48 -6.35
N THR A 448 -1.81 29.36 -7.19
CA THR A 448 -1.07 30.53 -7.69
C THR A 448 -2.00 31.50 -8.40
N LYS A 449 -2.87 31.02 -9.30
CA LYS A 449 -3.86 31.85 -9.99
C LYS A 449 -4.91 32.43 -9.05
N ALA A 450 -5.34 31.67 -8.04
CA ALA A 450 -6.29 32.11 -7.02
C ALA A 450 -5.81 33.37 -6.30
N PHE A 451 -4.56 33.34 -5.83
CA PHE A 451 -4.00 34.42 -5.02
C PHE A 451 -3.31 35.51 -5.84
N ALA A 452 -3.17 35.33 -7.17
CA ALA A 452 -2.87 36.39 -8.12
C ALA A 452 -4.11 37.19 -8.56
N GLY A 453 -5.32 36.75 -8.20
CA GLY A 453 -6.58 37.37 -8.61
C GLY A 453 -7.05 36.99 -10.01
N GLU A 454 -6.51 35.91 -10.58
CA GLU A 454 -6.80 35.44 -11.95
C GLU A 454 -7.86 34.33 -12.00
N LEU A 455 -8.29 33.82 -10.84
CA LEU A 455 -9.16 32.63 -10.78
C LEU A 455 -10.66 32.95 -10.91
N VAL A 456 -11.08 34.15 -10.48
CA VAL A 456 -12.48 34.61 -10.49
C VAL A 456 -12.53 36.10 -10.86
N PRO A 457 -13.60 36.58 -11.51
CA PRO A 457 -13.80 38.01 -11.78
C PRO A 457 -13.77 38.86 -10.50
N ASN A 458 -13.34 40.12 -10.60
CA ASN A 458 -13.05 40.98 -9.44
C ASN A 458 -14.11 42.08 -9.28
N ASP A 459 -15.36 41.67 -9.06
CA ASP A 459 -16.54 42.52 -9.26
C ASP A 459 -17.21 42.90 -7.91
N SER A 460 -16.48 42.82 -6.79
CA SER A 460 -17.02 43.03 -5.45
C SER A 460 -17.38 44.50 -5.19
N GLN A 461 -18.61 44.74 -4.69
CA GLN A 461 -19.06 46.06 -4.23
C GLN A 461 -18.40 46.52 -2.92
N GLN A 462 -17.90 45.57 -2.10
CA GLN A 462 -17.16 45.87 -0.86
C GLN A 462 -15.67 45.88 -1.12
N THR A 463 -14.92 46.75 -0.42
CA THR A 463 -13.46 46.84 -0.57
C THR A 463 -12.70 46.08 0.51
N ALA A 464 -11.48 45.65 0.21
CA ALA A 464 -10.59 44.99 1.18
C ALA A 464 -10.26 45.92 2.38
N SER A 465 -10.25 47.23 2.16
CA SER A 465 -10.00 48.24 3.20
C SER A 465 -11.11 48.25 4.26
N GLU A 466 -12.37 48.20 3.84
CA GLU A 466 -13.53 48.13 4.74
C GLU A 466 -13.49 46.86 5.60
N LEU A 467 -13.09 45.73 5.02
CA LEU A 467 -12.92 44.48 5.74
C LEU A 467 -11.78 44.56 6.76
N LEU A 468 -10.64 45.15 6.39
CA LEU A 468 -9.49 45.30 7.28
C LEU A 468 -9.87 46.11 8.53
N GLU A 469 -10.71 47.13 8.38
CA GLU A 469 -11.16 47.93 9.52
C GLU A 469 -12.03 47.12 10.50
N ARG A 470 -12.93 46.27 9.99
CA ARG A 470 -13.72 45.34 10.85
C ARG A 470 -12.81 44.39 11.64
N ILE A 471 -11.75 43.87 11.02
CA ILE A 471 -10.78 42.99 11.68
C ILE A 471 -10.03 43.74 12.80
N LYS A 472 -9.62 44.99 12.57
CA LYS A 472 -8.96 45.80 13.61
C LYS A 472 -9.88 46.02 14.80
N VAL A 473 -11.15 46.35 14.56
CA VAL A 473 -12.16 46.53 15.62
C VAL A 473 -12.34 45.24 16.43
N GLU A 474 -12.49 44.09 15.78
CA GLU A 474 -12.61 42.80 16.48
C GLU A 474 -11.36 42.52 17.33
N LYS A 475 -10.15 42.69 16.78
CA LYS A 475 -8.90 42.47 17.51
C LYS A 475 -8.80 43.37 18.76
N GLN A 476 -9.18 44.65 18.63
CA GLN A 476 -9.22 45.57 19.77
C GLN A 476 -10.20 45.10 20.85
N GLN A 477 -11.39 44.62 20.47
CA GLN A 477 -12.38 44.07 21.40
C GLN A 477 -11.86 42.81 22.11
N LEU A 478 -11.19 41.90 21.39
CA LEU A 478 -10.60 40.70 21.96
C LEU A 478 -9.47 41.01 22.95
N VAL A 479 -8.61 41.98 22.63
CA VAL A 479 -7.56 42.44 23.55
C VAL A 479 -8.15 43.07 24.81
N LYS A 480 -9.22 43.88 24.68
CA LYS A 480 -9.94 44.45 25.84
C LYS A 480 -10.54 43.34 26.71
N LYS A 481 -11.22 42.34 26.12
CA LYS A 481 -11.77 41.17 26.83
C LYS A 481 -10.70 40.30 27.49
N ALA A 482 -9.52 40.18 26.88
CA ALA A 482 -8.41 39.42 27.47
C ALA A 482 -7.77 40.14 28.67
N LYS A 483 -7.71 41.48 28.64
CA LYS A 483 -7.22 42.30 29.76
C LYS A 483 -8.22 42.40 30.92
N SER A 484 -9.52 42.16 30.68
CA SER A 484 -10.58 42.25 31.68
C SER A 484 -10.94 40.91 32.36
N LYS A 485 -10.22 39.82 32.11
CA LYS A 485 -10.39 38.58 32.90
C LYS A 485 -9.81 38.81 34.31
N PRO A 486 -10.58 38.58 35.40
CA PRO A 486 -10.04 38.70 36.75
C PRO A 486 -8.89 37.70 36.94
N LYS A 487 -7.83 38.13 37.64
CA LYS A 487 -6.75 37.24 38.09
C LYS A 487 -7.41 36.09 38.86
N LYS A 488 -7.06 34.84 38.52
CA LYS A 488 -7.42 33.67 39.35
C LYS A 488 -7.02 33.97 40.79
N GLU A 489 -8.01 34.20 41.65
CA GLU A 489 -7.79 34.25 43.09
C GLU A 489 -7.24 32.89 43.52
N LYS A 490 -6.24 32.91 44.40
CA LYS A 490 -5.77 31.71 45.09
C LYS A 490 -6.98 31.11 45.79
N LYS A 491 -7.25 29.82 45.55
CA LYS A 491 -8.27 29.05 46.28
C LYS A 491 -8.10 29.32 47.78
N VAL A 492 -9.01 30.10 48.34
CA VAL A 492 -9.26 30.13 49.77
C VAL A 492 -9.89 28.79 50.08
N THR A 493 -9.19 27.96 50.86
CA THR A 493 -9.79 26.76 51.46
C THR A 493 -10.85 27.24 52.44
N THR A 494 -12.09 27.36 51.97
CA THR A 494 -13.25 27.47 52.85
C THR A 494 -13.38 26.12 53.55
N GLY A 495 -13.63 26.15 54.86
CA GLY A 495 -13.70 24.97 55.73
C GLY A 495 -14.90 24.05 55.48
N ARG A 496 -15.24 23.81 54.21
CA ARG A 496 -16.37 22.99 53.78
C ARG A 496 -16.07 21.52 53.98
N LYS A 497 -17.13 20.78 54.28
CA LYS A 497 -17.13 19.32 54.30
C LYS A 497 -17.47 18.81 52.90
N SER A 498 -16.81 17.74 52.44
CA SER A 498 -17.16 17.14 51.14
C SER A 498 -18.57 16.56 51.19
N LEU A 499 -19.28 16.58 50.06
CA LEU A 499 -20.65 16.03 49.99
C LEU A 499 -20.69 14.55 50.40
N GLU A 500 -19.65 13.79 50.03
CA GLU A 500 -19.49 12.39 50.42
C GLU A 500 -19.43 12.20 51.95
N SER A 501 -18.71 13.08 52.66
CA SER A 501 -18.56 12.99 54.12
C SER A 501 -19.87 13.29 54.84
N VAL A 502 -20.66 14.24 54.33
CA VAL A 502 -21.97 14.59 54.86
C VAL A 502 -22.95 13.44 54.60
N LEU A 503 -23.02 12.93 53.37
CA LEU A 503 -23.91 11.83 53.00
C LEU A 503 -23.61 10.52 53.76
N LYS A 504 -22.35 10.26 54.14
CA LYS A 504 -21.98 9.13 54.99
C LYS A 504 -22.41 9.30 56.46
N ALA A 505 -22.59 10.52 56.94
CA ALA A 505 -22.93 10.82 58.32
C ALA A 505 -24.44 10.88 58.58
N VAL A 506 -25.25 11.11 57.55
CA VAL A 506 -26.72 11.19 57.69
C VAL A 506 -27.36 9.81 57.54
N LYS A 507 -28.32 9.49 58.41
CA LYS A 507 -28.98 8.18 58.49
C LYS A 507 -30.27 8.08 57.68
N GLU A 508 -30.83 9.21 57.27
CA GLU A 508 -32.08 9.33 56.52
C GLU A 508 -31.85 10.10 55.20
N PRO A 509 -32.69 9.90 54.17
CA PRO A 509 -32.62 10.70 52.95
C PRO A 509 -32.76 12.19 53.26
N ILE A 510 -31.88 13.00 52.67
CA ILE A 510 -31.90 14.46 52.78
C ILE A 510 -32.12 15.08 51.41
N SER A 511 -32.75 16.26 51.39
CA SER A 511 -32.93 17.00 50.14
C SER A 511 -31.61 17.61 49.66
N PRO A 512 -31.49 17.97 48.36
CA PRO A 512 -30.34 18.72 47.85
C PRO A 512 -30.12 20.05 48.60
N GLU A 513 -31.20 20.74 48.99
CA GLU A 513 -31.09 21.98 49.76
C GLU A 513 -30.52 21.74 51.17
N GLU A 514 -30.94 20.67 51.85
CA GLU A 514 -30.43 20.28 53.17
C GLU A 514 -28.97 19.82 53.09
N LEU A 515 -28.62 19.05 52.06
CA LEU A 515 -27.24 18.61 51.81
C LEU A 515 -26.30 19.79 51.59
N MET A 516 -26.75 20.77 50.79
CA MET A 516 -26.00 22.00 50.53
C MET A 516 -25.76 22.79 51.83
N GLN A 517 -26.77 22.88 52.69
CA GLN A 517 -26.66 23.56 53.99
C GLN A 517 -25.71 22.82 54.95
N LEU A 518 -25.82 21.49 55.07
CA LEU A 518 -24.98 20.67 55.96
C LEU A 518 -23.51 20.59 55.53
N ALA A 519 -23.25 20.72 54.23
CA ALA A 519 -21.90 20.80 53.67
C ALA A 519 -21.32 22.23 53.68
N GLU A 520 -22.08 23.20 54.20
CA GLU A 520 -21.69 24.60 54.37
C GLU A 520 -21.38 25.30 53.03
N PHE A 521 -22.14 24.95 51.98
CA PHE A 521 -22.14 25.67 50.70
C PHE A 521 -22.96 26.96 50.81
N SER A 522 -22.42 28.05 50.26
CA SER A 522 -23.16 29.31 50.20
C SER A 522 -24.00 29.40 48.92
N LEU A 523 -25.00 30.30 48.89
CA LEU A 523 -25.88 30.48 47.72
C LEU A 523 -25.17 30.94 46.44
N VAL A 524 -23.94 31.47 46.55
CA VAL A 524 -23.11 31.81 45.38
C VAL A 524 -22.34 30.61 44.81
N GLU A 525 -22.44 29.45 45.44
CA GLU A 525 -21.66 28.24 45.11
C GLU A 525 -22.57 27.07 44.69
N ILE A 526 -23.80 27.39 44.31
CA ILE A 526 -24.79 26.44 43.84
C ILE A 526 -24.27 25.66 42.62
N GLU A 527 -23.58 26.32 41.69
CA GLU A 527 -23.00 25.63 40.53
C GLU A 527 -21.90 24.63 40.93
N GLU A 528 -21.03 24.99 41.89
CA GLU A 528 -19.98 24.09 42.39
C GLU A 528 -20.57 22.90 43.16
N PHE A 529 -21.62 23.15 43.95
CA PHE A 529 -22.40 22.11 44.64
C PHE A 529 -22.95 21.08 43.65
N TYR A 530 -23.61 21.53 42.57
CA TYR A 530 -24.17 20.61 41.58
C TYR A 530 -23.11 19.89 40.74
N ILE A 531 -21.95 20.50 40.51
CA ILE A 531 -20.81 19.83 39.86
C ILE A 531 -20.27 18.69 40.75
N GLU A 532 -20.08 18.94 42.05
CA GLU A 532 -19.62 17.92 43.00
C GLU A 532 -20.66 16.80 43.16
N LEU A 533 -21.95 17.15 43.23
CA LEU A 533 -23.05 16.20 43.32
C LEU A 533 -23.15 15.31 42.07
N ALA A 534 -22.96 15.89 40.87
CA ALA A 534 -22.97 15.13 39.61
C ALA A 534 -21.79 14.16 39.53
N ALA A 535 -20.59 14.57 39.95
CA ALA A 535 -19.42 13.69 40.00
C ALA A 535 -19.64 12.52 40.97
N LEU A 536 -20.28 12.77 42.13
CA LEU A 536 -20.63 11.74 43.10
C LEU A 536 -21.66 10.75 42.51
N SER A 537 -22.66 11.27 41.79
CA SER A 537 -23.66 10.44 41.09
C SER A 537 -23.03 9.54 40.03
N GLU A 538 -22.08 10.05 39.24
CA GLU A 538 -21.40 9.28 38.20
C GLU A 538 -20.47 8.20 38.79
N GLN A 539 -19.86 8.48 39.95
CA GLN A 539 -19.14 7.45 40.71
C GLN A 539 -20.07 6.36 41.23
N LEU A 540 -21.28 6.72 41.70
CA LEU A 540 -22.28 5.76 42.19
C LEU A 540 -22.90 4.91 41.07
N GLU A 541 -23.09 5.46 39.86
CA GLU A 541 -23.59 4.71 38.70
C GLU A 541 -22.66 3.53 38.32
N LYS A 542 -21.35 3.65 38.56
CA LYS A 542 -20.38 2.56 38.33
C LYS A 542 -20.56 1.37 39.27
N PHE A 543 -21.29 1.55 40.37
CA PHE A 543 -21.60 0.51 41.36
C PHE A 543 -23.07 0.09 41.31
N MET A 544 -23.87 0.62 40.38
CA MET A 544 -25.26 0.18 40.20
C MET A 544 -25.31 -1.20 39.53
N PRO A 545 -26.08 -2.16 40.06
CA PRO A 545 -26.23 -3.47 39.45
C PRO A 545 -26.94 -3.39 38.09
N ALA A 546 -26.71 -4.40 37.25
CA ALA A 546 -27.29 -4.50 35.92
C ALA A 546 -28.83 -4.41 35.95
N LYS A 547 -29.43 -3.85 34.89
CA LYS A 547 -30.86 -3.56 34.82
C LYS A 547 -31.77 -4.76 35.13
N GLU A 548 -31.31 -6.00 34.91
CA GLU A 548 -32.08 -7.20 35.22
C GLU A 548 -32.23 -7.49 36.74
N GLN A 549 -31.34 -6.96 37.60
CA GLN A 549 -31.37 -7.15 39.06
C GLN A 549 -32.19 -6.10 39.83
N LEU A 550 -32.68 -5.05 39.16
CA LEU A 550 -33.51 -4.00 39.77
C LEU A 550 -34.94 -4.47 40.12
N LYS A 551 -35.41 -5.59 39.55
CA LYS A 551 -36.80 -6.08 39.71
C LYS A 551 -37.15 -6.63 41.10
N SER A 552 -36.17 -6.94 41.94
CA SER A 552 -36.38 -7.43 43.31
C SER A 552 -35.96 -6.42 44.38
N TRP A 553 -35.77 -5.15 44.00
CA TRP A 553 -35.33 -4.10 44.91
C TRP A 553 -36.55 -3.41 45.56
N PRO A 554 -36.63 -3.22 46.90
CA PRO A 554 -37.92 -3.09 47.57
C PRO A 554 -38.63 -1.72 47.48
N TYR A 555 -38.14 -0.76 46.69
CA TYR A 555 -38.67 0.61 46.72
C TYR A 555 -38.63 1.27 45.33
N GLU A 556 -39.73 1.17 44.58
CA GLU A 556 -40.00 2.02 43.42
C GLU A 556 -40.78 3.27 43.84
N LYS A 557 -40.14 4.43 43.77
CA LYS A 557 -40.59 5.65 43.05
C LYS A 557 -39.80 6.89 43.49
N ASN A 558 -39.25 7.58 42.48
CA ASN A 558 -38.78 8.98 42.45
C ASN A 558 -37.82 9.46 43.55
N ALA A 559 -36.57 9.72 43.14
CA ALA A 559 -35.50 10.47 43.79
C ALA A 559 -35.29 10.24 45.30
N SER A 560 -34.33 9.38 45.64
CA SER A 560 -33.45 9.64 46.79
C SER A 560 -32.24 8.69 46.79
N LEU A 561 -31.07 9.26 47.08
CA LEU A 561 -29.85 8.53 47.45
C LEU A 561 -30.14 7.64 48.67
N GLN A 562 -29.85 6.34 48.59
CA GLN A 562 -29.68 5.52 49.79
C GLN A 562 -28.51 4.54 49.66
N LEU A 563 -27.45 4.84 50.41
CA LEU A 563 -26.33 3.96 50.73
C LEU A 563 -26.68 3.10 51.95
N LYS A 564 -26.37 1.80 51.88
CA LYS A 564 -26.11 0.98 53.07
C LYS A 564 -24.84 0.17 52.83
N LEU A 565 -23.74 0.62 53.42
CA LEU A 565 -22.54 -0.19 53.65
C LEU A 565 -22.48 -0.52 55.15
N LYS A 566 -22.48 -1.82 55.45
CA LYS A 566 -22.00 -2.51 56.67
C LYS A 566 -22.25 -4.02 56.42
N ASP A 567 -21.28 -4.93 56.39
CA ASP A 567 -19.85 -4.91 56.78
C ASP A 567 -18.93 -5.37 55.65
#